data_AF-L0NJ75-F1
#
_entry.id   AF-L0NJ75-F1
#
_cell.length_a   1.000
_cell.length_b   1.000
_cell.length_c   1.000
_cell.angle_alpha   90.00
_cell.angle_beta   90.00
_cell.angle_gamma   90.00
#
_symmetry.space_group_name_H-M   'P 1'
#
loop_
_entity.id
_entity.type
_entity.pdbx_description
1 polymer ?
#
loop_
_entity_poly.entity_id
_entity_poly.type
_entity_poly.pdbx_seq_one_letter_code
_entity_poly.pdbx_strand_id
1 'polypeptide(L)'
;MTMFTIVSQLFTALTGLSVQGAVGIRYFKRDEIDFPRYVASCMVVLIGSTLFVIALVLATMPVVERVTMLPAKWVVAAIVVSSCQFVIQIQLAIWQSERAAAKFASMRLSQVGLDIVASASLVIALSYAWEGRPMGVMIASFVTAVWALYRLRTNGWLKFPAAREHVADALRFGVPLVPHALGGMLIALADRLIITNLLGLAEAGIYTVAVQIGLAVLLIADGMNRTVAPWIFETLKDDDPTAKIRIVRLVYAFLGIMALGGLLAGAIAYYLLPLFAGDAFGEAASFMPMIALGQAVGGMYLMMSNFVFYASATARLASVTLTAGLLNIGMSYMLVRSVGLQGAPFAFLAAQLVLFVGTSVLAIRVSDLPWLSPHKVRKRV
;
A
#
# COMPACT_ATOMS: atom_id res chain seq x y z
N MET A 1 18.53 9.17 -4.92
CA MET A 1 17.53 8.14 -5.27
C MET A 1 16.55 7.87 -4.14
N THR A 2 16.99 7.40 -2.97
CA THR A 2 16.11 7.00 -1.86
C THR A 2 15.12 8.10 -1.44
N MET A 3 15.59 9.35 -1.29
CA MET A 3 14.72 10.49 -0.96
C MET A 3 13.64 10.75 -2.01
N PHE A 4 13.96 10.61 -3.30
CA PHE A 4 12.97 10.76 -4.36
C PHE A 4 11.85 9.73 -4.24
N THR A 5 12.19 8.47 -3.93
CA THR A 5 11.20 7.41 -3.70
C THR A 5 10.31 7.72 -2.49
N ILE A 6 10.90 8.16 -1.37
CA ILE A 6 10.16 8.52 -0.15
C ILE A 6 9.20 9.68 -0.44
N VAL A 7 9.68 10.73 -1.11
CA VAL A 7 8.87 11.90 -1.48
C VAL A 7 7.76 11.52 -2.46
N SER A 8 8.03 10.65 -3.43
CA SER A 8 7.02 10.13 -4.36
C SER A 8 5.94 9.31 -3.65
N GLN A 9 6.32 8.49 -2.66
CA GLN A 9 5.37 7.73 -1.85
C GLN A 9 4.50 8.64 -0.99
N LEU A 10 5.08 9.68 -0.38
CA LEU A 10 4.33 10.68 0.38
C LEU A 10 3.29 11.38 -0.51
N PHE A 11 3.70 11.83 -1.70
CA PHE A 11 2.79 12.50 -2.62
C PHE A 11 1.70 11.57 -3.17
N THR A 12 1.90 10.26 -3.24
CA THR A 12 0.87 9.30 -3.70
C THR A 12 -0.40 9.33 -2.84
N ALA A 13 -0.28 9.62 -1.53
CA ALA A 13 -1.44 9.79 -0.66
C ALA A 13 -2.12 11.16 -0.85
N LEU A 14 -1.36 12.19 -1.21
CA LEU A 14 -1.84 13.57 -1.32
C LEU A 14 -2.45 13.87 -2.71
N THR A 15 -1.80 13.41 -3.78
CA THR A 15 -2.32 13.53 -5.15
C THR A 15 -3.47 12.57 -5.35
N GLY A 16 -4.65 13.10 -5.61
CA GLY A 16 -5.88 12.34 -5.74
C GLY A 16 -6.51 11.91 -4.42
N LEU A 17 -5.96 12.30 -3.26
CA LEU A 17 -6.55 12.09 -1.93
C LEU A 17 -7.04 10.65 -1.71
N SER A 18 -6.27 9.66 -2.19
CA SER A 18 -6.58 8.23 -2.11
C SER A 18 -7.94 7.78 -2.69
N VAL A 19 -8.61 8.60 -3.51
CA VAL A 19 -9.95 8.25 -4.05
C VAL A 19 -9.92 7.12 -5.08
N GLN A 20 -8.75 6.80 -5.64
CA GLN A 20 -8.56 5.63 -6.51
C GLN A 20 -8.94 4.31 -5.81
N GLY A 21 -8.81 4.24 -4.48
CA GLY A 21 -9.21 3.06 -3.70
C GLY A 21 -10.73 2.82 -3.72
N ALA A 22 -11.54 3.85 -3.92
CA ALA A 22 -12.99 3.72 -4.00
C ALA A 22 -13.46 3.04 -5.30
N VAL A 23 -12.70 3.21 -6.40
CA VAL A 23 -13.10 2.72 -7.74
C VAL A 23 -13.29 1.21 -7.74
N GLY A 24 -12.36 0.45 -7.14
CA GLY A 24 -12.43 -1.02 -7.11
C GLY A 24 -13.67 -1.54 -6.38
N ILE A 25 -14.12 -0.85 -5.33
CA ILE A 25 -15.29 -1.22 -4.52
C ILE A 25 -16.58 -0.78 -5.22
N ARG A 26 -16.61 0.45 -5.73
CA ARG A 26 -17.77 1.01 -6.44
C ARG A 26 -18.04 0.30 -7.76
N TYR A 27 -17.05 -0.36 -8.34
CA TYR A 27 -17.24 -1.25 -9.49
C TYR A 27 -18.28 -2.36 -9.23
N PHE A 28 -18.36 -2.92 -8.02
CA PHE A 28 -19.37 -3.95 -7.70
C PHE A 28 -20.79 -3.39 -7.56
N LYS A 29 -20.92 -2.06 -7.50
CA LYS A 29 -22.18 -1.30 -7.51
C LYS A 29 -22.43 -0.56 -8.82
N ARG A 30 -21.69 -0.90 -9.89
CA ARG A 30 -21.76 -0.21 -11.20
C ARG A 30 -23.13 -0.22 -11.87
N ASP A 31 -24.01 -1.14 -11.49
CA ASP A 31 -25.39 -1.20 -12.02
C ASP A 31 -26.32 -0.20 -11.28
N GLU A 32 -25.90 0.28 -10.10
CA GLU A 32 -26.64 1.22 -9.25
C GLU A 32 -26.16 2.68 -9.44
N ILE A 33 -24.97 2.89 -10.01
CA ILE A 33 -24.34 4.21 -10.19
C ILE A 33 -23.86 4.42 -11.63
N ASP A 34 -23.76 5.66 -12.10
CA ASP A 34 -23.06 5.97 -13.35
C ASP A 34 -21.54 5.83 -13.13
N PHE A 35 -21.06 4.58 -13.19
CA PHE A 35 -19.67 4.23 -12.89
C PHE A 35 -18.66 4.96 -13.79
N PRO A 36 -18.87 5.12 -15.12
CA PRO A 36 -18.00 5.94 -15.95
C PRO A 36 -17.89 7.41 -15.52
N ARG A 37 -18.99 8.02 -15.05
CA ARG A 37 -18.96 9.36 -14.45
C ARG A 37 -18.32 9.37 -13.07
N TYR A 38 -18.42 8.28 -12.31
CA TYR A 38 -17.70 8.13 -11.04
C TYR A 38 -16.19 8.18 -11.26
N VAL A 39 -15.66 7.42 -12.22
CA VAL A 39 -14.23 7.45 -12.59
C VAL A 39 -13.82 8.85 -13.06
N ALA A 40 -14.64 9.54 -13.85
CA ALA A 40 -14.39 10.93 -14.24
C ALA A 40 -14.35 11.89 -13.03
N SER A 41 -15.17 11.64 -12.02
CA SER A 41 -15.17 12.40 -10.77
C SER A 41 -13.88 12.19 -9.98
N CYS A 42 -13.36 10.96 -9.92
CA CYS A 42 -12.03 10.68 -9.38
C CYS A 42 -10.91 11.41 -10.16
N MET A 43 -11.01 11.52 -11.49
CA MET A 43 -10.05 12.29 -12.30
C MET A 43 -10.10 13.79 -11.98
N VAL A 44 -11.28 14.36 -11.75
CA VAL A 44 -11.41 15.78 -11.34
C VAL A 44 -10.77 16.01 -9.98
N VAL A 45 -10.98 15.10 -9.01
CA VAL A 45 -10.32 15.16 -7.70
C VAL A 45 -8.80 15.08 -7.86
N LEU A 46 -8.28 14.19 -8.71
CA LEU A 46 -6.85 14.11 -9.02
C LEU A 46 -6.29 15.43 -9.52
N ILE A 47 -6.90 16.03 -10.54
CA ILE A 47 -6.40 17.28 -11.13
C ILE A 47 -6.41 18.39 -10.08
N GLY A 48 -7.54 18.59 -9.38
CA GLY A 48 -7.66 19.64 -8.37
C GLY A 48 -6.66 19.49 -7.22
N SER A 49 -6.53 18.28 -6.67
CA SER A 49 -5.59 18.01 -5.57
C SER A 49 -4.12 18.08 -6.03
N THR A 50 -3.80 17.63 -7.24
CA THR A 50 -2.43 17.71 -7.79
C THR A 50 -2.02 19.17 -7.99
N LEU A 51 -2.89 20.00 -8.58
CA LEU A 51 -2.63 21.43 -8.76
C LEU A 51 -2.46 22.14 -7.41
N PHE A 52 -3.29 21.80 -6.42
CA PHE A 52 -3.16 22.32 -5.06
C PHE A 52 -1.82 21.93 -4.42
N VAL A 53 -1.42 20.65 -4.53
CA VAL A 53 -0.14 20.17 -4.00
C VAL A 53 1.05 20.84 -4.69
N ILE A 54 1.01 21.02 -6.02
CA ILE A 54 2.04 21.76 -6.76
C ILE A 54 2.12 23.20 -6.25
N ALA A 55 0.99 23.91 -6.13
CA ALA A 55 0.96 25.29 -5.65
C ALA A 55 1.53 25.41 -4.23
N LEU A 56 1.13 24.50 -3.33
CA LEU A 56 1.63 24.47 -1.95
C LEU A 56 3.14 24.20 -1.87
N VAL A 57 3.63 23.24 -2.66
CA VAL A 57 5.06 22.90 -2.71
C VAL A 57 5.88 24.03 -3.30
N LEU A 58 5.41 24.69 -4.35
CA LEU A 58 6.07 25.87 -4.92
C LEU A 58 6.12 27.02 -3.92
N ALA A 59 5.02 27.27 -3.18
CA ALA A 59 4.97 28.31 -2.15
C ALA A 59 5.90 28.02 -0.94
N THR A 60 6.20 26.75 -0.67
CA THR A 60 7.05 26.31 0.46
C THR A 60 8.40 25.76 0.02
N MET A 61 8.80 25.98 -1.24
CA MET A 61 9.94 25.33 -1.88
C MET A 61 11.25 25.42 -1.08
N PRO A 62 11.65 26.59 -0.50
CA PRO A 62 12.89 26.68 0.26
C PRO A 62 12.93 25.76 1.49
N VAL A 63 11.78 25.52 2.13
CA VAL A 63 11.65 24.60 3.26
C VAL A 63 11.69 23.16 2.75
N VAL A 64 10.98 22.88 1.65
CA VAL A 64 10.92 21.54 1.06
C VAL A 64 12.30 21.09 0.57
N GLU A 65 13.07 21.93 -0.10
CA GLU A 65 14.43 21.61 -0.54
C GLU A 65 15.37 21.34 0.65
N ARG A 66 15.25 22.12 1.73
CA ARG A 66 16.05 21.91 2.96
C ARG A 66 15.73 20.57 3.62
N VAL A 67 14.46 20.20 3.71
CA VAL A 67 14.03 18.97 4.38
C VAL A 67 14.30 17.74 3.51
N THR A 68 14.02 17.83 2.21
CA THR A 68 14.13 16.68 1.30
C THR A 68 15.54 16.49 0.75
N MET A 69 16.39 17.52 0.81
CA MET A 69 17.70 17.58 0.14
C MET A 69 17.59 17.28 -1.37
N LEU A 70 16.42 17.57 -1.97
CA LEU A 70 16.16 17.39 -3.40
C LEU A 70 16.00 18.75 -4.09
N PRO A 71 16.61 18.94 -5.27
CA PRO A 71 16.32 20.11 -6.10
C PRO A 71 14.83 20.19 -6.46
N ALA A 72 14.28 21.40 -6.55
CA ALA A 72 12.88 21.69 -6.86
C ALA A 72 12.33 20.88 -8.05
N LYS A 73 13.11 20.74 -9.12
CA LYS A 73 12.73 19.97 -10.32
C LYS A 73 12.34 18.51 -9.99
N TRP A 74 13.05 17.87 -9.06
CA TRP A 74 12.81 16.49 -8.65
C TRP A 74 11.64 16.35 -7.69
N VAL A 75 11.38 17.37 -6.86
CA VAL A 75 10.19 17.41 -6.02
C VAL A 75 8.93 17.51 -6.88
N VAL A 76 8.92 18.40 -7.88
CA VAL A 76 7.80 18.52 -8.83
C VAL A 76 7.66 17.24 -9.66
N ALA A 77 8.76 16.65 -10.12
CA ALA A 77 8.73 15.36 -10.83
C ALA A 77 8.10 14.24 -9.98
N ALA A 78 8.35 14.21 -8.67
CA ALA A 78 7.73 13.24 -7.76
C ALA A 78 6.19 13.39 -7.70
N ILE A 79 5.68 14.63 -7.71
CA ILE A 79 4.24 14.92 -7.77
C ILE A 79 3.64 14.45 -9.11
N VAL A 80 4.35 14.67 -10.21
CA VAL A 80 3.93 14.20 -11.54
C VAL A 80 3.89 12.67 -11.58
N VAL A 81 4.92 12.01 -11.06
CA VAL A 81 4.96 10.54 -10.95
C VAL A 81 3.79 10.03 -10.12
N SER A 82 3.49 10.63 -8.97
CA SER A 82 2.39 10.18 -8.12
C SER A 82 1.02 10.36 -8.78
N SER A 83 0.83 11.45 -9.54
CA SER A 83 -0.39 11.66 -10.33
C SER A 83 -0.53 10.64 -11.47
N CYS A 84 0.56 10.25 -12.13
CA CYS A 84 0.56 9.19 -13.13
C CYS A 84 0.21 7.83 -12.49
N GLN A 85 0.80 7.54 -11.32
CA GLN A 85 0.51 6.32 -10.57
C GLN A 85 -0.97 6.25 -10.17
N PHE A 86 -1.60 7.36 -9.79
CA PHE A 86 -3.03 7.38 -9.51
C PHE A 86 -3.88 6.87 -10.69
N VAL A 87 -3.60 7.35 -11.91
CA VAL A 87 -4.34 6.92 -13.13
C VAL A 87 -4.12 5.44 -13.39
N ILE A 88 -2.88 4.97 -13.25
CA ILE A 88 -2.52 3.55 -13.38
C ILE A 88 -3.29 2.71 -12.37
N GLN A 89 -3.37 3.14 -11.11
CA GLN A 89 -4.06 2.42 -10.05
C GLN A 89 -5.57 2.30 -10.30
N ILE A 90 -6.21 3.29 -10.94
CA ILE A 90 -7.62 3.18 -11.33
C ILE A 90 -7.83 2.07 -12.36
N GLN A 91 -7.01 2.04 -13.41
CA GLN A 91 -7.11 0.98 -14.43
C GLN A 91 -6.87 -0.41 -13.84
N LEU A 92 -5.90 -0.52 -12.94
CA LEU A 92 -5.58 -1.74 -12.23
C LEU A 92 -6.69 -2.16 -11.26
N ALA A 93 -7.30 -1.23 -10.54
CA ALA A 93 -8.44 -1.50 -9.66
C ALA A 93 -9.64 -2.06 -10.45
N ILE A 94 -9.92 -1.50 -11.64
CA ILE A 94 -10.98 -2.03 -12.52
C ILE A 94 -10.64 -3.46 -12.97
N TRP A 95 -9.42 -3.72 -13.44
CA TRP A 95 -9.03 -5.07 -13.86
C TRP A 95 -8.98 -6.08 -12.71
N GLN A 96 -8.62 -5.63 -11.52
CA GLN A 96 -8.69 -6.46 -10.32
C GLN A 96 -10.15 -6.82 -10.01
N SER A 97 -11.07 -5.86 -10.04
CA SER A 97 -12.50 -6.11 -9.82
C SER A 97 -13.14 -6.94 -10.96
N GLU A 98 -12.64 -6.83 -12.19
CA GLU A 98 -12.97 -7.72 -13.33
C GLU A 98 -12.39 -9.14 -13.18
N ARG A 99 -11.52 -9.39 -12.19
CA ARG A 99 -10.71 -10.61 -12.07
C ARG A 99 -9.83 -10.89 -13.30
N ALA A 100 -9.44 -9.84 -14.04
CA ALA A 100 -8.61 -9.91 -15.23
C ALA A 100 -7.11 -9.97 -14.87
N ALA A 101 -6.70 -11.01 -14.14
CA ALA A 101 -5.34 -11.16 -13.60
C ALA A 101 -4.23 -11.05 -14.68
N ALA A 102 -4.45 -11.58 -15.88
CA ALA A 102 -3.48 -11.49 -16.98
C ALA A 102 -3.26 -10.05 -17.47
N LYS A 103 -4.33 -9.24 -17.57
CA LYS A 103 -4.23 -7.81 -17.96
C LYS A 103 -3.54 -7.00 -16.88
N PHE A 104 -3.87 -7.28 -15.62
CA PHE A 104 -3.21 -6.67 -14.46
C PHE A 104 -1.70 -6.96 -14.46
N ALA A 105 -1.33 -8.24 -14.56
CA ALA A 105 0.05 -8.69 -14.52
C ALA A 105 0.86 -8.17 -15.71
N SER A 106 0.31 -8.24 -16.93
CA SER A 106 0.98 -7.72 -18.13
C SER A 106 1.29 -6.23 -18.01
N MET A 107 0.33 -5.39 -17.61
CA MET A 107 0.59 -3.96 -17.42
C MET A 107 1.64 -3.69 -16.34
N ARG A 108 1.59 -4.40 -15.21
CA ARG A 108 2.58 -4.23 -14.14
C ARG A 108 3.98 -4.66 -14.56
N LEU A 109 4.11 -5.81 -15.23
CA LEU A 109 5.40 -6.29 -15.72
C LEU A 109 5.95 -5.40 -16.83
N SER A 110 5.10 -4.91 -17.75
CA SER A 110 5.50 -3.94 -18.76
C SER A 110 5.97 -2.63 -18.13
N GLN A 111 5.27 -2.12 -17.10
CA GLN A 111 5.68 -0.92 -16.38
C GLN A 111 7.06 -1.10 -15.73
N VAL A 112 7.28 -2.22 -15.04
CA VAL A 112 8.57 -2.55 -14.40
C VAL A 112 9.67 -2.72 -15.45
N GLY A 113 9.38 -3.41 -16.56
CA GLY A 113 10.33 -3.56 -17.67
C GLY A 113 10.72 -2.22 -18.28
N LEU A 114 9.75 -1.35 -18.55
CA LEU A 114 9.99 0.01 -19.04
C LEU A 114 10.82 0.83 -18.04
N ASP A 115 10.54 0.71 -16.74
CA ASP A 115 11.29 1.40 -15.69
C ASP A 115 12.76 0.95 -15.66
N ILE A 116 13.00 -0.37 -15.67
CA ILE A 116 14.35 -0.95 -15.66
C ILE A 116 15.10 -0.52 -16.92
N VAL A 117 14.50 -0.70 -18.10
CA VAL A 117 15.15 -0.38 -19.38
C VAL A 117 15.44 1.11 -19.47
N ALA A 118 14.46 1.98 -19.22
CA ALA A 118 14.66 3.43 -19.29
C ALA A 118 15.71 3.91 -18.27
N SER A 119 15.64 3.43 -17.03
CA SER A 119 16.62 3.78 -16.00
C SER A 119 18.02 3.32 -16.35
N ALA A 120 18.18 2.06 -16.79
CA ALA A 120 19.47 1.50 -17.16
C ALA A 120 20.07 2.21 -18.37
N SER A 121 19.27 2.50 -19.41
CA SER A 121 19.73 3.24 -20.59
C SER A 121 20.19 4.66 -20.22
N LEU A 122 19.47 5.36 -19.36
CA LEU A 122 19.84 6.71 -18.93
C LEU A 122 21.11 6.71 -18.07
N VAL A 123 21.24 5.75 -17.17
CA VAL A 123 22.40 5.66 -16.28
C VAL A 123 23.65 5.20 -17.00
N ILE A 124 23.54 4.16 -17.83
CA ILE A 124 24.69 3.51 -18.47
C ILE A 124 25.04 4.19 -19.79
N ALA A 125 24.08 4.28 -20.71
CA ALA A 125 24.36 4.72 -22.08
C ALA A 125 24.49 6.24 -22.22
N LEU A 126 23.71 7.00 -21.43
CA LEU A 126 23.72 8.46 -21.46
C LEU A 126 24.50 9.09 -20.29
N SER A 127 25.10 8.24 -19.43
CA SER A 127 25.92 8.65 -18.28
C SER A 127 25.27 9.68 -17.36
N TYR A 128 23.93 9.71 -17.30
CA TYR A 128 23.23 10.44 -16.24
C TYR A 128 23.51 9.71 -14.93
N ALA A 129 24.06 10.41 -13.94
CA ALA A 129 24.42 9.81 -12.66
C ALA A 129 23.18 9.32 -11.88
N TRP A 130 22.97 9.82 -10.66
CA TRP A 130 21.81 9.43 -9.86
C TRP A 130 20.47 9.88 -10.49
N GLU A 131 20.49 10.87 -11.38
CA GLU A 131 19.31 11.44 -12.05
C GLU A 131 18.69 10.47 -13.09
N GLY A 132 19.46 9.53 -13.64
CA GLY A 132 18.93 8.59 -14.65
C GLY A 132 17.80 7.69 -14.11
N ARG A 133 17.87 7.30 -12.82
CA ARG A 133 16.83 6.49 -12.16
C ARG A 133 15.48 7.20 -12.02
N PRO A 134 15.37 8.39 -11.40
CA PRO A 134 14.09 9.09 -11.28
C PRO A 134 13.52 9.49 -12.65
N MET A 135 14.36 9.77 -13.66
CA MET A 135 13.90 9.96 -15.05
C MET A 135 13.28 8.70 -15.62
N GLY A 136 13.92 7.53 -15.45
CA GLY A 136 13.37 6.25 -15.91
C GLY A 136 12.01 5.94 -15.27
N VAL A 137 11.88 6.16 -13.95
CA VAL A 137 10.59 6.01 -13.23
C VAL A 137 9.53 6.95 -13.79
N MET A 138 9.90 8.20 -14.10
CA MET A 138 9.01 9.20 -14.68
C MET A 138 8.54 8.79 -16.08
N ILE A 139 9.45 8.37 -16.96
CA ILE A 139 9.12 7.90 -18.31
C ILE A 139 8.18 6.70 -18.24
N ALA A 140 8.55 5.67 -17.46
CA ALA A 140 7.75 4.47 -17.32
C ALA A 140 6.35 4.77 -16.75
N SER A 141 6.26 5.62 -15.72
CA SER A 141 4.98 6.02 -15.12
C SER A 141 4.14 6.84 -16.09
N PHE A 142 4.73 7.77 -16.83
CA PHE A 142 4.02 8.60 -17.80
C PHE A 142 3.47 7.78 -18.97
N VAL A 143 4.31 6.97 -19.62
CA VAL A 143 3.91 6.10 -20.74
C VAL A 143 2.78 5.16 -20.30
N THR A 144 2.94 4.53 -19.14
CA THR A 144 1.94 3.60 -18.60
C THR A 144 0.63 4.32 -18.23
N ALA A 145 0.69 5.54 -17.70
CA ALA A 145 -0.50 6.34 -17.37
C ALA A 145 -1.25 6.82 -18.62
N VAL A 146 -0.53 7.23 -19.67
CA VAL A 146 -1.14 7.58 -20.97
C VAL A 146 -1.87 6.37 -21.55
N TRP A 147 -1.23 5.20 -21.53
CA TRP A 147 -1.86 3.96 -21.98
C TRP A 147 -3.07 3.57 -21.13
N ALA A 148 -2.97 3.71 -19.80
CA ALA A 148 -4.09 3.48 -18.89
C ALA A 148 -5.27 4.40 -19.20
N LEU A 149 -5.02 5.69 -19.40
CA LEU A 149 -6.04 6.68 -19.74
C LEU A 149 -6.71 6.38 -21.09
N TYR A 150 -5.92 5.96 -22.09
CA TYR A 150 -6.42 5.49 -23.37
C TYR A 150 -7.37 4.31 -23.18
N ARG A 151 -6.97 3.28 -22.42
CA ARG A 151 -7.81 2.11 -22.12
C ARG A 151 -9.09 2.47 -21.35
N LEU A 152 -9.02 3.38 -20.38
CA LEU A 152 -10.19 3.86 -19.64
C LEU A 152 -11.20 4.53 -20.58
N ARG A 153 -10.72 5.35 -21.54
CA ARG A 153 -11.58 5.99 -22.55
C ARG A 153 -12.17 4.97 -23.52
N THR A 154 -11.35 4.09 -24.11
CA THR A 154 -11.81 3.17 -25.17
C THR A 154 -12.75 2.10 -24.66
N ASN A 155 -12.61 1.68 -23.40
CA ASN A 155 -13.50 0.68 -22.79
C ASN A 155 -14.78 1.32 -22.20
N GLY A 156 -15.00 2.62 -22.39
CA GLY A 156 -16.17 3.32 -21.89
C GLY A 156 -16.19 3.57 -20.37
N TRP A 157 -15.06 3.36 -19.68
CA TRP A 157 -14.94 3.54 -18.23
C TRP A 157 -14.75 5.00 -17.80
N LEU A 158 -14.59 5.94 -18.73
CA LEU A 158 -14.37 7.35 -18.42
C LEU A 158 -15.30 8.24 -19.24
N LYS A 159 -16.28 8.86 -18.56
CA LYS A 159 -17.29 9.73 -19.18
C LYS A 159 -17.41 11.06 -18.46
N PHE A 160 -17.18 12.16 -19.19
CA PHE A 160 -17.40 13.52 -18.69
C PHE A 160 -18.81 14.03 -19.10
N PRO A 161 -19.40 15.02 -18.38
CA PRO A 161 -18.88 15.68 -17.18
C PRO A 161 -18.92 14.79 -15.93
N ALA A 162 -18.07 15.12 -14.96
CA ALA A 162 -18.10 14.52 -13.62
C ALA A 162 -19.39 14.90 -12.87
N ALA A 163 -19.81 14.07 -11.92
CA ALA A 163 -20.99 14.32 -11.10
C ALA A 163 -20.58 14.76 -9.70
N ARG A 164 -21.17 15.86 -9.20
CA ARG A 164 -20.85 16.42 -7.87
C ARG A 164 -21.08 15.41 -6.74
N GLU A 165 -22.13 14.61 -6.83
CA GLU A 165 -22.44 13.54 -5.88
C GLU A 165 -21.34 12.47 -5.83
N HIS A 166 -20.79 12.09 -6.98
CA HIS A 166 -19.70 11.12 -7.07
C HIS A 166 -18.38 11.68 -6.55
N VAL A 167 -18.10 12.97 -6.77
CA VAL A 167 -16.96 13.65 -6.14
C VAL A 167 -17.07 13.61 -4.61
N ALA A 168 -18.25 13.93 -4.07
CA ALA A 168 -18.48 13.92 -2.63
C ALA A 168 -18.34 12.51 -2.03
N ASP A 169 -18.90 11.49 -2.69
CA ASP A 169 -18.74 10.09 -2.29
C ASP A 169 -17.28 9.63 -2.31
N ALA A 170 -16.57 9.91 -3.41
CA ALA A 170 -15.17 9.55 -3.59
C ALA A 170 -14.29 10.20 -2.51
N LEU A 171 -14.51 11.49 -2.20
CA LEU A 171 -13.78 12.20 -1.15
C LEU A 171 -14.10 11.66 0.25
N ARG A 172 -15.37 11.35 0.55
CA ARG A 172 -15.75 10.75 1.84
C ARG A 172 -15.07 9.39 2.05
N PHE A 173 -14.84 8.64 0.99
CA PHE A 173 -14.08 7.40 1.04
C PHE A 173 -12.57 7.63 1.14
N GLY A 174 -12.00 8.46 0.25
CA GLY A 174 -10.56 8.61 0.05
C GLY A 174 -9.86 9.56 1.03
N VAL A 175 -10.45 10.69 1.39
CA VAL A 175 -9.81 11.67 2.30
C VAL A 175 -9.40 11.04 3.64
N PRO A 176 -10.25 10.23 4.30
CA PRO A 176 -9.82 9.54 5.51
C PRO A 176 -8.69 8.53 5.27
N LEU A 177 -8.52 8.02 4.04
CA LEU A 177 -7.39 7.15 3.71
C LEU A 177 -6.05 7.88 3.55
N VAL A 178 -6.05 9.22 3.53
CA VAL A 178 -4.79 9.98 3.54
C VAL A 178 -4.04 9.78 4.87
N PRO A 179 -4.64 10.00 6.06
CA PRO A 179 -4.02 9.62 7.34
C PRO A 179 -3.71 8.12 7.45
N HIS A 180 -4.52 7.25 6.85
CA HIS A 180 -4.26 5.81 6.79
C HIS A 180 -2.92 5.51 6.08
N ALA A 181 -2.72 6.09 4.89
CA ALA A 181 -1.49 5.94 4.11
C ALA A 181 -0.27 6.52 4.85
N LEU A 182 -0.42 7.67 5.50
CA LEU A 182 0.62 8.25 6.34
C LEU A 182 0.98 7.33 7.51
N GLY A 183 -0.02 6.77 8.22
CA GLY A 183 0.22 5.79 9.28
C GLY A 183 0.99 4.56 8.79
N GLY A 184 0.62 4.03 7.62
CA GLY A 184 1.36 2.93 6.97
C GLY A 184 2.80 3.31 6.61
N MET A 185 3.03 4.55 6.15
CA MET A 185 4.37 5.07 5.87
C MET A 185 5.22 5.17 7.14
N LEU A 186 4.63 5.61 8.27
CA LEU A 186 5.31 5.64 9.56
C LEU A 186 5.74 4.22 9.99
N ILE A 187 4.87 3.22 9.85
CA ILE A 187 5.22 1.81 10.13
C ILE A 187 6.36 1.33 9.21
N ALA A 188 6.35 1.71 7.93
CA ALA A 188 7.30 1.20 6.96
C ALA A 188 8.69 1.87 7.00
N LEU A 189 8.78 3.13 7.44
CA LEU A 189 9.98 3.96 7.30
C LEU A 189 10.56 4.49 8.62
N ALA A 190 9.74 4.64 9.67
CA ALA A 190 10.21 5.28 10.91
C ALA A 190 11.43 4.58 11.51
N ASP A 191 11.42 3.24 11.51
CA ASP A 191 12.49 2.42 12.11
C ASP A 191 13.84 2.72 11.47
N ARG A 192 13.88 2.81 10.14
CA ARG A 192 15.12 3.13 9.40
C ARG A 192 15.65 4.51 9.75
N LEU A 193 14.77 5.50 9.88
CA LEU A 193 15.15 6.86 10.27
C LEU A 193 15.68 6.88 11.70
N ILE A 194 15.02 6.19 12.63
CA ILE A 194 15.43 6.10 14.03
C ILE A 194 16.80 5.41 14.15
N ILE A 195 16.99 4.26 13.50
CA ILE A 195 18.27 3.53 13.49
C ILE A 195 19.38 4.40 12.89
N THR A 196 19.12 5.07 11.76
CA THR A 196 20.13 5.95 11.13
C THR A 196 20.61 7.04 12.07
N ASN A 197 19.69 7.65 12.82
CA ASN A 197 20.02 8.74 13.75
C ASN A 197 20.68 8.26 15.05
N LEU A 198 20.30 7.07 15.56
CA LEU A 198 20.80 6.57 16.86
C LEU A 198 22.04 5.70 16.73
N LEU A 199 22.11 4.85 15.70
CA LEU A 199 23.14 3.82 15.52
C LEU A 199 23.98 4.02 14.25
N GLY A 200 23.57 4.91 13.35
CA GLY A 200 24.31 5.24 12.13
C GLY A 200 23.87 4.50 10.87
N LEU A 201 24.48 4.86 9.74
CA LEU A 201 24.09 4.38 8.40
C LEU A 201 24.36 2.87 8.19
N ALA A 202 25.41 2.32 8.80
CA ALA A 202 25.77 0.91 8.66
C ALA A 202 24.65 0.01 9.21
N GLU A 203 24.23 0.23 10.45
CA GLU A 203 23.14 -0.49 11.12
C GLU A 203 21.80 -0.34 10.39
N ALA A 204 21.52 0.87 9.90
CA ALA A 204 20.33 1.13 9.08
C ALA A 204 20.34 0.32 7.77
N GLY A 205 21.53 0.12 7.18
CA GLY A 205 21.74 -0.74 6.03
C GLY A 205 21.41 -2.21 6.33
N ILE A 206 21.93 -2.75 7.44
CA ILE A 206 21.68 -4.12 7.91
C ILE A 206 20.19 -4.37 8.09
N TYR A 207 19.52 -3.49 8.84
CA TYR A 207 18.07 -3.58 9.05
C TYR A 207 17.27 -3.44 7.75
N THR A 208 17.70 -2.56 6.84
CA THR A 208 17.02 -2.39 5.56
C THR A 208 17.06 -3.67 4.73
N VAL A 209 18.18 -4.39 4.69
CA VAL A 209 18.27 -5.70 4.01
C VAL A 209 17.28 -6.69 4.59
N ALA A 210 17.21 -6.80 5.92
CA ALA A 210 16.29 -7.70 6.60
C ALA A 210 14.82 -7.39 6.27
N VAL A 211 14.45 -6.11 6.31
CA VAL A 211 13.09 -5.67 5.93
C VAL A 211 12.78 -5.98 4.46
N GLN A 212 13.74 -5.76 3.55
CA GLN A 212 13.54 -6.03 2.11
C GLN A 212 13.31 -7.52 1.84
N ILE A 213 14.06 -8.40 2.51
CA ILE A 213 13.83 -9.86 2.43
C ILE A 213 12.45 -10.20 3.02
N GLY A 214 12.11 -9.63 4.17
CA GLY A 214 10.81 -9.83 4.81
C GLY A 214 9.61 -9.40 3.95
N LEU A 215 9.76 -8.40 3.07
CA LEU A 215 8.69 -7.96 2.17
C LEU A 215 8.21 -9.08 1.23
N ALA A 216 8.99 -10.14 0.99
CA ALA A 216 8.54 -11.30 0.22
C ALA A 216 7.30 -11.96 0.85
N VAL A 217 7.23 -12.00 2.20
CA VAL A 217 6.07 -12.54 2.93
C VAL A 217 4.83 -11.68 2.68
N LEU A 218 4.98 -10.35 2.75
CA LEU A 218 3.89 -9.42 2.49
C LEU A 218 3.44 -9.44 1.03
N LEU A 219 4.37 -9.63 0.09
CA LEU A 219 4.07 -9.72 -1.34
C LEU A 219 3.17 -10.92 -1.66
N ILE A 220 3.44 -12.08 -1.04
CA ILE A 220 2.58 -13.27 -1.16
C ILE A 220 1.18 -12.95 -0.63
N ALA A 221 1.10 -12.30 0.55
CA ALA A 221 -0.17 -11.91 1.15
C ALA A 221 -0.97 -10.92 0.28
N ASP A 222 -0.30 -9.91 -0.30
CA ASP A 222 -0.92 -8.94 -1.23
C ASP A 222 -1.44 -9.64 -2.49
N GLY A 223 -0.67 -10.56 -3.09
CA GLY A 223 -1.10 -11.31 -4.27
C GLY A 223 -2.36 -12.17 -3.99
N MET A 224 -2.37 -12.87 -2.85
CA MET A 224 -3.55 -13.63 -2.42
C MET A 224 -4.73 -12.70 -2.13
N ASN A 225 -4.50 -11.60 -1.41
CA ASN A 225 -5.53 -10.61 -1.09
C ASN A 225 -6.16 -10.02 -2.35
N ARG A 226 -5.37 -9.70 -3.38
CA ARG A 226 -5.89 -9.15 -4.63
C ARG A 226 -6.81 -10.10 -5.39
N THR A 227 -6.62 -11.39 -5.21
CA THR A 227 -7.46 -12.45 -5.81
C THR A 227 -8.72 -12.68 -4.98
N VAL A 228 -8.59 -12.68 -3.65
CA VAL A 228 -9.70 -13.00 -2.72
C VAL A 228 -10.63 -11.80 -2.49
N ALA A 229 -10.12 -10.58 -2.44
CA ALA A 229 -10.91 -9.38 -2.12
C ALA A 229 -12.09 -9.15 -3.10
N PRO A 230 -11.91 -9.25 -4.44
CA PRO A 230 -13.03 -9.18 -5.38
C PRO A 230 -14.13 -10.21 -5.09
N TRP A 231 -13.75 -11.45 -4.77
CA TRP A 231 -14.69 -12.51 -4.42
C TRP A 231 -15.43 -12.20 -3.12
N ILE A 232 -14.74 -11.68 -2.10
CA ILE A 232 -15.40 -11.24 -0.85
C ILE A 232 -16.42 -10.13 -1.15
N PHE A 233 -16.05 -9.10 -1.90
CA PHE A 233 -16.94 -7.96 -2.17
C PHE A 233 -18.17 -8.36 -2.97
N GLU A 234 -18.02 -9.21 -3.97
CA GLU A 234 -19.14 -9.75 -4.74
C GLU A 234 -20.04 -10.62 -3.87
N THR A 235 -19.45 -11.49 -3.05
CA THR A 235 -20.19 -12.41 -2.18
C THR A 235 -20.93 -11.70 -1.04
N LEU A 236 -20.41 -10.56 -0.55
CA LEU A 236 -21.07 -9.72 0.45
C LEU A 236 -22.24 -8.90 -0.11
N LYS A 237 -22.42 -8.87 -1.44
CA LYS A 237 -23.61 -8.27 -2.07
C LYS A 237 -24.84 -9.15 -1.86
N ASP A 238 -24.64 -10.46 -1.93
CA ASP A 238 -25.68 -11.46 -1.75
C ASP A 238 -25.80 -11.78 -0.26
N ASP A 239 -26.95 -11.50 0.37
CA ASP A 239 -27.17 -11.71 1.81
C ASP A 239 -27.33 -13.20 2.19
N ASP A 240 -26.58 -14.10 1.54
CA ASP A 240 -26.62 -15.55 1.76
C ASP A 240 -25.84 -15.95 3.03
N PRO A 241 -26.50 -16.50 4.07
CA PRO A 241 -25.84 -16.98 5.28
C PRO A 241 -24.77 -18.06 5.03
N THR A 242 -24.96 -18.91 4.02
CA THR A 242 -24.01 -19.99 3.71
C THR A 242 -22.72 -19.43 3.14
N ALA A 243 -22.83 -18.48 2.21
CA ALA A 243 -21.70 -17.76 1.65
C ALA A 243 -20.92 -16.98 2.73
N LYS A 244 -21.62 -16.29 3.65
CA LYS A 244 -21.00 -15.62 4.80
C LYS A 244 -20.16 -16.55 5.67
N ILE A 245 -20.61 -17.79 5.92
CA ILE A 245 -19.83 -18.80 6.63
C ILE A 245 -18.56 -19.19 5.85
N ARG A 246 -18.66 -19.36 4.53
CA ARG A 246 -17.50 -19.68 3.69
C ARG A 246 -16.45 -18.57 3.74
N ILE A 247 -16.87 -17.31 3.71
CA ILE A 247 -15.98 -16.15 3.88
C ILE A 247 -15.22 -16.26 5.21
N VAL A 248 -15.91 -16.46 6.34
CA VAL A 248 -15.26 -16.54 7.66
C VAL A 248 -14.25 -17.70 7.73
N ARG A 249 -14.59 -18.87 7.17
CA ARG A 249 -13.67 -20.01 7.11
C ARG A 249 -12.43 -19.72 6.26
N LEU A 250 -12.62 -19.07 5.10
CA LEU A 250 -11.52 -18.66 4.24
C LEU A 250 -10.59 -17.67 4.97
N VAL A 251 -11.17 -16.71 5.70
CA VAL A 251 -10.39 -15.75 6.50
C VAL A 251 -9.59 -16.49 7.56
N TYR A 252 -10.19 -17.38 8.36
CA TYR A 252 -9.43 -18.12 9.38
C TYR A 252 -8.33 -19.02 8.78
N ALA A 253 -8.59 -19.67 7.65
CA ALA A 253 -7.58 -20.43 6.93
C ALA A 253 -6.42 -19.53 6.46
N PHE A 254 -6.74 -18.36 5.88
CA PHE A 254 -5.74 -17.38 5.46
C PHE A 254 -4.90 -16.88 6.64
N LEU A 255 -5.53 -16.55 7.77
CA LEU A 255 -4.81 -16.13 8.98
C LEU A 255 -3.87 -17.22 9.48
N GLY A 256 -4.31 -18.48 9.51
CA GLY A 256 -3.47 -19.62 9.89
C GLY A 256 -2.29 -19.83 8.94
N ILE A 257 -2.52 -19.76 7.62
CA ILE A 257 -1.47 -19.87 6.59
C ILE A 257 -0.45 -18.75 6.75
N MET A 258 -0.88 -17.51 6.97
CA MET A 258 0.04 -16.39 7.16
C MET A 258 0.85 -16.54 8.44
N ALA A 259 0.25 -16.99 9.55
CA ALA A 259 0.95 -17.19 10.81
C ALA A 259 2.06 -18.24 10.67
N LEU A 260 1.71 -19.41 10.12
CA LEU A 260 2.64 -20.50 9.89
C LEU A 260 3.70 -20.11 8.84
N GLY A 261 3.27 -19.49 7.74
CA GLY A 261 4.16 -19.04 6.67
C GLY A 261 5.17 -18.00 7.13
N GLY A 262 4.77 -17.07 8.00
CA GLY A 262 5.67 -16.09 8.61
C GLY A 262 6.73 -16.74 9.49
N LEU A 263 6.34 -17.70 10.34
CA LEU A 263 7.28 -18.47 11.17
C LEU A 263 8.28 -19.26 10.31
N LEU A 264 7.79 -19.99 9.31
CA LEU A 264 8.62 -20.79 8.42
C LEU A 264 9.56 -19.91 7.59
N ALA A 265 9.07 -18.82 7.01
CA ALA A 265 9.88 -17.88 6.26
C ALA A 265 10.97 -17.24 7.14
N GLY A 266 10.63 -16.89 8.38
CA GLY A 266 11.57 -16.39 9.38
C GLY A 266 12.68 -17.39 9.70
N ALA A 267 12.31 -18.64 9.95
CA ALA A 267 13.26 -19.73 10.23
C ALA A 267 14.16 -20.01 9.01
N ILE A 268 13.60 -20.09 7.82
CA ILE A 268 14.36 -20.29 6.57
C ILE A 268 15.33 -19.11 6.34
N ALA A 269 14.85 -17.88 6.51
CA ALA A 269 15.66 -16.69 6.31
C ALA A 269 16.82 -16.60 7.31
N TYR A 270 16.63 -17.02 8.57
CA TYR A 270 17.71 -17.09 9.56
C TYR A 270 18.92 -17.90 9.04
N TYR A 271 18.67 -19.03 8.39
CA TYR A 271 19.75 -19.89 7.85
C TYR A 271 20.26 -19.43 6.48
N LEU A 272 19.39 -18.93 5.60
CA LEU A 272 19.77 -18.57 4.24
C LEU A 272 20.43 -17.19 4.13
N LEU A 273 20.10 -16.25 5.01
CA LEU A 273 20.57 -14.86 4.87
C LEU A 273 22.11 -14.74 4.90
N PRO A 274 22.85 -15.42 5.81
CA PRO A 274 24.31 -15.39 5.79
C PRO A 274 24.93 -15.93 4.48
N LEU A 275 24.30 -16.92 3.84
CA LEU A 275 24.76 -17.51 2.58
C LEU A 275 24.67 -16.54 1.40
N PHE A 276 23.67 -15.67 1.38
CA PHE A 276 23.41 -14.76 0.25
C PHE A 276 23.92 -13.33 0.46
N ALA A 277 23.87 -12.82 1.68
CA ALA A 277 24.21 -11.43 1.98
C ALA A 277 25.67 -11.27 2.46
N GLY A 278 26.33 -12.36 2.86
CA GLY A 278 27.69 -12.33 3.42
C GLY A 278 27.72 -12.00 4.91
N ASP A 279 28.88 -12.21 5.53
CA ASP A 279 29.05 -12.16 6.99
C ASP A 279 28.70 -10.79 7.61
N ALA A 280 28.85 -9.71 6.84
CA ALA A 280 28.50 -8.35 7.25
C ALA A 280 26.99 -8.17 7.55
N PHE A 281 26.13 -9.07 7.08
CA PHE A 281 24.70 -9.08 7.36
C PHE A 281 24.27 -10.25 8.25
N GLY A 282 25.23 -10.98 8.85
CA GLY A 282 24.92 -12.08 9.77
C GLY A 282 24.03 -11.63 10.94
N GLU A 283 24.20 -10.40 11.41
CA GLU A 283 23.34 -9.84 12.46
C GLU A 283 21.88 -9.69 12.01
N ALA A 284 21.62 -9.38 10.73
CA ALA A 284 20.26 -9.31 10.18
C ALA A 284 19.51 -10.65 10.29
N ALA A 285 20.23 -11.78 10.20
CA ALA A 285 19.63 -13.09 10.35
C ALA A 285 18.96 -13.25 11.73
N SER A 286 19.57 -12.73 12.79
CA SER A 286 19.11 -12.89 14.18
C SER A 286 17.69 -12.38 14.43
N PHE A 287 17.25 -11.38 13.68
CA PHE A 287 15.93 -10.78 13.82
C PHE A 287 15.01 -10.96 12.60
N MET A 288 15.42 -11.79 11.63
CA MET A 288 14.55 -12.19 10.51
C MET A 288 13.23 -12.83 10.95
N PRO A 289 13.17 -13.70 11.97
CA PRO A 289 11.90 -14.27 12.41
C PRO A 289 10.88 -13.22 12.84
N MET A 290 11.33 -12.15 13.50
CA MET A 290 10.48 -11.08 14.01
C MET A 290 9.98 -10.20 12.86
N ILE A 291 10.84 -9.89 11.90
CA ILE A 291 10.44 -9.15 10.69
C ILE A 291 9.45 -9.97 9.86
N ALA A 292 9.74 -11.25 9.61
CA ALA A 292 8.87 -12.13 8.83
C ALA A 292 7.49 -12.29 9.47
N LEU A 293 7.43 -12.43 10.80
CA LEU A 293 6.19 -12.41 11.56
C LEU A 293 5.46 -11.07 11.44
N GLY A 294 6.16 -9.95 11.57
CA GLY A 294 5.54 -8.62 11.40
C GLY A 294 4.94 -8.43 10.02
N GLN A 295 5.63 -8.89 8.97
CA GLN A 295 5.12 -8.85 7.59
C GLN A 295 3.94 -9.80 7.38
N ALA A 296 3.97 -10.99 8.01
CA ALA A 296 2.84 -11.92 7.98
C ALA A 296 1.59 -11.33 8.65
N VAL A 297 1.75 -10.68 9.80
CA VAL A 297 0.66 -9.95 10.49
C VAL A 297 0.18 -8.78 9.65
N GLY A 298 1.07 -8.07 8.94
CA GLY A 298 0.70 -7.08 7.93
C GLY A 298 -0.17 -7.67 6.81
N GLY A 299 0.12 -8.89 6.37
CA GLY A 299 -0.72 -9.65 5.44
C GLY A 299 -2.10 -10.02 6.02
N MET A 300 -2.16 -10.43 7.28
CA MET A 300 -3.42 -10.69 8.00
C MET A 300 -4.29 -9.43 8.08
N TYR A 301 -3.66 -8.27 8.33
CA TYR A 301 -4.32 -6.97 8.31
C TYR A 301 -4.97 -6.70 6.94
N LEU A 302 -4.29 -6.95 5.82
CA LEU A 302 -4.86 -6.75 4.48
C LEU A 302 -6.18 -7.52 4.31
N MET A 303 -6.24 -8.77 4.77
CA MET A 303 -7.46 -9.58 4.70
C MET A 303 -8.61 -8.95 5.49
N MET A 304 -8.36 -8.50 6.72
CA MET A 304 -9.39 -7.91 7.57
C MET A 304 -9.83 -6.52 7.09
N SER A 305 -8.92 -5.77 6.46
CA SER A 305 -9.20 -4.44 5.93
C SER A 305 -10.29 -4.44 4.86
N ASN A 306 -10.43 -5.54 4.10
CA ASN A 306 -11.45 -5.69 3.06
C ASN A 306 -12.87 -5.43 3.59
N PHE A 307 -13.21 -5.96 4.77
CA PHE A 307 -14.55 -5.76 5.37
C PHE A 307 -14.79 -4.30 5.76
N VAL A 308 -13.75 -3.62 6.23
CA VAL A 308 -13.80 -2.20 6.60
C VAL A 308 -13.95 -1.31 5.37
N PHE A 309 -13.24 -1.66 4.29
CA PHE A 309 -13.35 -0.99 2.99
C PHE A 309 -14.73 -1.18 2.36
N TYR A 310 -15.25 -2.41 2.36
CA TYR A 310 -16.59 -2.71 1.85
C TYR A 310 -17.67 -1.90 2.60
N ALA A 311 -17.55 -1.80 3.93
CA ALA A 311 -18.42 -0.97 4.77
C ALA A 311 -18.16 0.55 4.66
N SER A 312 -17.20 0.99 3.84
CA SER A 312 -16.78 2.39 3.69
C SER A 312 -16.42 3.08 5.03
N ALA A 313 -15.89 2.30 5.98
CA ALA A 313 -15.53 2.76 7.32
C ALA A 313 -14.08 3.28 7.41
N THR A 314 -13.63 3.97 6.35
CA THR A 314 -12.22 4.34 6.12
C THR A 314 -11.64 5.27 7.18
N ALA A 315 -12.44 6.18 7.77
CA ALA A 315 -11.98 7.05 8.85
C ALA A 315 -11.59 6.28 10.12
N ARG A 316 -12.35 5.24 10.48
CA ARG A 316 -12.04 4.38 11.62
C ARG A 316 -10.81 3.51 11.36
N LEU A 317 -10.61 3.08 10.10
CA LEU A 317 -9.40 2.38 9.68
C LEU A 317 -8.17 3.28 9.83
N ALA A 318 -8.29 4.52 9.36
CA ALA A 318 -7.22 5.50 9.40
C ALA A 318 -6.76 5.80 10.82
N SER A 319 -7.68 5.95 11.78
CA SER A 319 -7.32 6.15 13.18
C SER A 319 -6.54 4.97 13.76
N VAL A 320 -6.92 3.72 13.43
CA VAL A 320 -6.19 2.52 13.88
C VAL A 320 -4.77 2.53 13.31
N THR A 321 -4.62 2.78 12.01
CA THR A 321 -3.30 2.74 11.35
C THR A 321 -2.39 3.88 11.77
N LEU A 322 -2.93 5.08 11.96
CA LEU A 322 -2.15 6.20 12.47
C LEU A 322 -1.68 5.93 13.90
N THR A 323 -2.54 5.36 14.75
CA THR A 323 -2.17 4.94 16.11
C THR A 323 -1.06 3.90 16.08
N ALA A 324 -1.17 2.88 15.22
CA ALA A 324 -0.12 1.87 15.05
C ALA A 324 1.21 2.47 14.57
N GLY A 325 1.18 3.43 13.64
CA GLY A 325 2.38 4.12 13.15
C GLY A 325 3.04 5.01 14.20
N LEU A 326 2.27 5.74 15.00
CA LEU A 326 2.80 6.55 16.11
C LEU A 326 3.38 5.66 17.21
N LEU A 327 2.71 4.56 17.53
CA LEU A 327 3.19 3.54 18.45
C LEU A 327 4.49 2.90 17.94
N ASN A 328 4.62 2.66 16.63
CA ASN A 328 5.85 2.18 16.02
C ASN A 328 7.01 3.14 16.30
N ILE A 329 6.85 4.44 16.01
CA ILE A 329 7.87 5.46 16.27
C ILE A 329 8.30 5.44 17.75
N GLY A 330 7.32 5.47 18.66
CA GLY A 330 7.59 5.50 20.10
C GLY A 330 8.36 4.28 20.58
N MET A 331 7.89 3.08 20.23
CA MET A 331 8.54 1.83 20.63
C MET A 331 9.89 1.65 19.97
N SER A 332 10.03 1.97 18.68
CA SER A 332 11.30 1.87 17.97
C SER A 332 12.33 2.79 18.60
N TYR A 333 11.98 4.03 18.91
CA TYR A 333 12.90 4.94 19.60
C TYR A 333 13.33 4.40 20.97
N MET A 334 12.39 3.90 21.77
CA MET A 334 12.68 3.35 23.10
C MET A 334 13.55 2.09 23.04
N LEU A 335 13.20 1.13 22.18
CA LEU A 335 13.86 -0.17 22.08
C LEU A 335 15.21 -0.08 21.37
N VAL A 336 15.33 0.70 20.30
CA VAL A 336 16.63 0.91 19.63
C VAL A 336 17.62 1.58 20.57
N ARG A 337 17.16 2.53 21.40
CA ARG A 337 18.01 3.19 22.39
C ARG A 337 18.44 2.24 23.52
N SER A 338 17.62 1.28 23.93
CA SER A 338 17.90 0.40 25.08
C SER A 338 18.65 -0.87 24.73
N VAL A 339 18.31 -1.53 23.62
CA VAL A 339 18.84 -2.85 23.22
C VAL A 339 19.49 -2.85 21.82
N GLY A 340 19.66 -1.68 21.21
CA GLY A 340 20.32 -1.55 19.91
C GLY A 340 19.45 -2.03 18.75
N LEU A 341 20.09 -2.46 17.66
CA LEU A 341 19.41 -2.78 16.40
C LEU A 341 18.28 -3.81 16.56
N GLN A 342 18.46 -4.78 17.44
CA GLN A 342 17.49 -5.84 17.74
C GLN A 342 16.15 -5.32 18.25
N GLY A 343 16.10 -4.09 18.79
CA GLY A 343 14.87 -3.48 19.29
C GLY A 343 13.85 -3.12 18.21
N ALA A 344 14.30 -2.71 17.02
CA ALA A 344 13.41 -2.22 15.96
C ALA A 344 12.43 -3.29 15.41
N PRO A 345 12.86 -4.54 15.15
CA PRO A 345 11.95 -5.62 14.74
C PRO A 345 10.80 -5.90 15.72
N PHE A 346 11.04 -5.76 17.03
CA PHE A 346 9.98 -5.94 18.04
C PHE A 346 8.96 -4.79 18.00
N ALA A 347 9.44 -3.56 17.84
CA ALA A 347 8.56 -2.41 17.67
C ALA A 347 7.68 -2.55 16.41
N PHE A 348 8.29 -2.94 15.29
CA PHE A 348 7.59 -3.20 14.04
C PHE A 348 6.50 -4.28 14.18
N LEU A 349 6.85 -5.43 14.77
CA LEU A 349 5.88 -6.51 15.02
C LEU A 349 4.73 -6.05 15.92
N ALA A 350 5.03 -5.33 17.00
CA ALA A 350 4.01 -4.81 17.90
C ALA A 350 3.09 -3.80 17.20
N ALA A 351 3.62 -2.91 16.37
CA ALA A 351 2.81 -1.99 15.56
C ALA A 351 1.91 -2.74 14.56
N GLN A 352 2.43 -3.77 13.89
CA GLN A 352 1.64 -4.62 12.99
C GLN A 352 0.54 -5.37 13.73
N LEU A 353 0.80 -5.87 14.95
CA LEU A 353 -0.21 -6.51 15.78
C LEU A 353 -1.32 -5.53 16.19
N VAL A 354 -0.97 -4.30 16.60
CA VAL A 354 -1.97 -3.27 16.92
C VAL A 354 -2.82 -2.95 15.69
N LEU A 355 -2.19 -2.81 14.52
CA LEU A 355 -2.89 -2.57 13.26
C LEU A 355 -3.84 -3.72 12.92
N PHE A 356 -3.37 -4.97 12.99
CA PHE A 356 -4.16 -6.16 12.70
C PHE A 356 -5.32 -6.35 13.68
N VAL A 357 -5.07 -6.29 14.99
CA VAL A 357 -6.10 -6.48 16.02
C VAL A 357 -7.12 -5.36 15.97
N GLY A 358 -6.68 -4.10 15.88
CA GLY A 358 -7.58 -2.95 15.77
C GLY A 358 -8.48 -3.03 14.53
N THR A 359 -7.91 -3.44 13.39
CA THR A 359 -8.67 -3.63 12.15
C THR A 359 -9.61 -4.82 12.24
N SER A 360 -9.20 -5.91 12.90
CA SER A 360 -10.04 -7.09 13.13
C SER A 360 -11.26 -6.76 13.98
N VAL A 361 -11.07 -6.02 15.08
CA VAL A 361 -12.18 -5.55 15.93
C VAL A 361 -13.12 -4.66 15.12
N LEU A 362 -12.59 -3.74 14.31
CA LEU A 362 -13.40 -2.88 13.46
C LEU A 362 -14.17 -3.69 12.40
N ALA A 363 -13.52 -4.63 11.73
CA ALA A 363 -14.13 -5.51 10.74
C ALA A 363 -15.27 -6.33 11.35
N ILE A 364 -15.09 -6.90 12.54
CA ILE A 364 -16.13 -7.65 13.26
C ILE A 364 -17.33 -6.75 13.59
N ARG A 365 -17.09 -5.48 13.94
CA ARG A 365 -18.17 -4.52 14.27
C ARG A 365 -18.95 -4.02 13.06
N VAL A 366 -18.29 -3.91 11.89
CA VAL A 366 -18.90 -3.34 10.68
C VAL A 366 -19.45 -4.38 9.71
N SER A 367 -19.13 -5.66 9.89
CA SER A 367 -19.62 -6.74 9.05
C SER A 367 -20.62 -7.62 9.79
N ASP A 368 -21.76 -7.90 9.16
CA ASP A 368 -22.75 -8.87 9.65
C ASP A 368 -22.34 -10.29 9.26
N LEU A 369 -21.21 -10.75 9.79
CA LEU A 369 -20.62 -12.07 9.53
C LEU A 369 -20.57 -12.92 10.82
N PRO A 370 -20.73 -14.24 10.72
CA PRO A 370 -20.78 -15.14 11.88
C PRO A 370 -19.38 -15.46 12.41
N TRP A 371 -18.60 -14.44 12.80
CA TRP A 371 -17.22 -14.58 13.28
C TRP A 371 -17.07 -15.57 14.44
N LEU A 372 -18.01 -15.54 15.39
CA LEU A 372 -18.00 -16.39 16.60
C LEU A 372 -18.71 -17.74 16.42
N SER A 373 -19.40 -17.95 15.30
CA SER A 373 -20.13 -19.20 15.02
C SER A 373 -19.96 -19.67 13.57
N PRO A 374 -18.73 -19.97 13.11
CA PRO A 374 -18.42 -20.35 11.73
C PRO A 374 -19.00 -21.71 11.28
N HIS A 375 -19.83 -22.34 12.12
CA HIS A 375 -20.48 -23.63 11.87
C HIS A 375 -22.02 -23.58 11.97
N LYS A 376 -22.62 -22.48 12.42
CA LYS A 376 -24.08 -22.40 12.62
C LYS A 376 -24.70 -21.37 11.67
N VAL A 377 -25.55 -21.84 10.76
CA VAL A 377 -26.51 -20.98 10.05
C VAL A 377 -27.53 -20.54 11.09
N ARG A 378 -27.46 -19.28 11.53
CA ARG A 378 -28.51 -18.72 12.39
C ARG A 378 -29.72 -18.48 11.47
N LYS A 379 -30.68 -19.39 11.45
CA LYS A 379 -32.00 -19.12 10.85
C LYS A 379 -32.56 -17.90 11.59
N ARG A 380 -32.69 -16.75 10.91
CA ARG A 380 -33.53 -15.67 11.41
C ARG A 380 -34.96 -16.21 11.42
N VAL A 381 -35.56 -16.28 12.60
CA VAL A 381 -36.99 -16.55 12.79
C VAL A 381 -37.71 -15.22 12.71
#